data_AF-A0A031LKX5-F1
#
_entry.id   AF-A0A031LKX5-F1
#
_cell.length_a   1.000
_cell.length_b   1.000
_cell.length_c   1.000
_cell.angle_alpha   90.00
_cell.angle_beta   90.00
_cell.angle_gamma   90.00
#
_symmetry.space_group_name_H-M   'P 1'
#
loop_
_entity.id
_entity.type
_entity.pdbx_description
1 polymer ?
#
loop_
_entity_poly.entity_id
_entity_poly.type
_entity_poly.pdbx_seq_one_letter_code
_entity_poly.pdbx_strand_id
1 'polypeptide(L)'
;MNLQDLLSCNDIRLNKNDEVLVTVDNVKLIFTFSINFSLITEIILKCKNYKSNCRIIIDTRTEKVIAIETQGFKEEKIKKVISECFREKGILYKQI
;
A
#
# COMPACT_ATOMS: atom_id res chain seq x y z
N MET A 1 -5.18 -8.00 -12.57
CA MET A 1 -4.56 -6.81 -11.93
C MET A 1 -3.13 -7.15 -11.54
N ASN A 2 -2.13 -6.42 -12.05
CA ASN A 2 -0.73 -6.64 -11.69
C ASN A 2 -0.39 -5.83 -10.43
N LEU A 3 0.13 -6.49 -9.38
CA LEU A 3 0.44 -5.81 -8.11
C LEU A 3 1.55 -4.77 -8.24
N GLN A 4 2.49 -5.00 -9.15
CA GLN A 4 3.53 -4.01 -9.46
C GLN A 4 2.90 -2.70 -9.95
N ASP A 5 1.91 -2.79 -10.82
CA ASP A 5 1.23 -1.59 -11.32
C ASP A 5 0.39 -0.92 -10.23
N LEU A 6 -0.14 -1.68 -9.27
CA LEU A 6 -0.95 -1.13 -8.17
C LEU A 6 -0.12 -0.39 -7.13
N LEU A 7 1.07 -0.90 -6.79
CA LEU A 7 1.94 -0.37 -5.74
C LEU A 7 3.10 0.49 -6.29
N SER A 8 3.09 0.87 -7.57
CA SER A 8 4.12 1.75 -8.14
C SER A 8 3.61 3.18 -8.34
N CYS A 9 4.22 4.13 -7.63
CA CYS A 9 3.99 5.57 -7.73
C CYS A 9 5.26 6.32 -7.30
N ASN A 10 5.28 7.65 -7.34
CA ASN A 10 6.52 8.42 -7.12
C ASN A 10 7.25 8.05 -5.81
N ASP A 11 6.48 7.85 -4.73
CA ASP A 11 6.99 7.56 -3.38
C ASP A 11 6.94 6.08 -2.98
N ILE A 12 6.39 5.21 -3.83
CA ILE A 12 6.31 3.75 -3.60
C ILE A 12 6.90 3.01 -4.80
N ARG A 13 7.95 2.23 -4.57
CA ARG A 13 8.63 1.48 -5.62
C ARG A 13 8.73 0.02 -5.26
N LEU A 14 8.51 -0.86 -6.23
CA LEU A 14 8.89 -2.26 -6.10
C LEU A 14 10.32 -2.48 -6.55
N ASN A 15 11.08 -3.23 -5.76
CA ASN A 15 12.40 -3.69 -6.15
C ASN A 15 12.35 -5.10 -6.76
N LYS A 16 13.50 -5.58 -7.25
CA LYS A 16 13.64 -6.91 -7.88
C LYS A 16 13.46 -8.08 -6.89
N ASN A 17 13.36 -7.82 -5.59
CA ASN A 17 13.21 -8.82 -4.54
C ASN A 17 11.77 -8.89 -4.02
N ASP A 18 10.80 -8.35 -4.78
CA ASP A 18 9.40 -8.23 -4.36
C ASP A 18 9.24 -7.47 -3.03
N GLU A 19 10.09 -6.47 -2.80
CA GLU A 19 9.96 -5.55 -1.67
C GLU A 19 9.40 -4.21 -2.14
N VAL A 20 8.54 -3.65 -1.30
CA VAL A 20 7.92 -2.34 -1.50
C VAL A 20 8.71 -1.32 -0.69
N LEU A 21 9.31 -0.35 -1.39
CA LEU A 21 10.07 0.74 -0.82
C LEU A 21 9.16 1.96 -0.70
N VAL A 22 8.92 2.43 0.52
CA VAL A 22 8.16 3.65 0.80
C VAL A 22 9.09 4.68 1.42
N THR A 23 9.14 5.89 0.88
CA THR A 23 9.96 6.97 1.47
C THR A 23 9.09 7.94 2.24
N VAL A 24 9.40 8.16 3.53
CA VAL A 24 8.63 9.06 4.41
C VAL A 24 9.58 9.95 5.22
N ASP A 25 9.54 11.26 5.01
CA ASP A 25 10.47 12.25 5.56
C ASP A 25 11.94 11.83 5.43
N ASN A 26 12.39 11.49 4.22
CA ASN A 26 13.75 10.99 3.93
C ASN A 26 14.13 9.66 4.61
N VAL A 27 13.19 8.99 5.30
CA VAL A 27 13.40 7.62 5.81
C VAL A 27 12.87 6.63 4.79
N LYS A 28 13.71 5.68 4.38
CA LYS A 28 13.30 4.56 3.51
C LYS A 28 12.77 3.40 4.36
N LEU A 29 11.52 3.05 4.15
CA LEU A 29 10.86 1.90 4.74
C LEU A 29 10.85 0.77 3.71
N ILE A 30 11.25 -0.43 4.12
CA ILE A 30 11.29 -1.61 3.26
C ILE A 30 10.19 -2.54 3.73
N PHE A 31 9.19 -2.78 2.90
CA PHE A 31 8.08 -3.68 3.21
C PHE A 31 8.18 -4.96 2.39
N THR A 32 7.90 -6.08 3.02
CA THR A 32 7.44 -7.29 2.32
C THR A 32 5.94 -7.27 2.23
N PHE A 33 5.37 -7.87 1.19
CA PHE A 33 3.94 -7.99 1.06
C PHE A 33 3.49 -9.45 1.05
N SER A 34 2.28 -9.70 1.55
CA SER A 34 1.54 -10.94 1.33
C SER A 34 0.14 -10.60 0.84
N ILE A 35 -0.41 -11.42 -0.04
CA ILE A 35 -1.71 -11.18 -0.65
C ILE A 35 -2.63 -12.35 -0.36
N ASN A 36 -3.81 -12.05 0.16
CA ASN A 36 -4.89 -13.02 0.28
C ASN A 36 -5.90 -12.72 -0.82
N PHE A 37 -5.85 -13.53 -1.89
CA PHE A 37 -6.75 -13.36 -3.04
C PHE A 37 -8.16 -13.85 -2.69
N SER A 38 -9.12 -12.94 -2.80
CA SER A 38 -10.55 -13.26 -2.72
C SER A 38 -11.36 -12.15 -3.40
N LEU A 39 -12.70 -12.24 -3.39
CA LEU A 39 -13.58 -11.14 -3.82
C LEU A 39 -13.18 -9.82 -3.15
N ILE A 40 -12.83 -9.89 -1.87
CA ILE A 40 -12.15 -8.83 -1.13
C ILE A 40 -10.68 -9.24 -0.98
N THR A 41 -9.82 -8.68 -1.83
CA THR A 41 -8.39 -8.97 -1.76
C THR A 41 -7.75 -8.12 -0.68
N GLU A 42 -6.95 -8.78 0.16
CA GLU A 42 -6.19 -8.13 1.21
C GLU A 42 -4.70 -8.17 0.89
N ILE A 43 -4.06 -7.01 0.91
CA ILE A 43 -2.61 -6.86 0.78
C ILE A 43 -2.06 -6.42 2.13
N ILE A 44 -1.18 -7.24 2.71
CA ILE A 44 -0.53 -6.97 4.00
C ILE A 44 0.91 -6.59 3.72
N LEU A 45 1.29 -5.34 4.01
CA LEU A 45 2.65 -4.83 3.98
C LEU A 45 3.24 -4.90 5.39
N LYS A 46 4.32 -5.66 5.56
CA LYS A 46 5.07 -5.76 6.82
C LYS A 46 6.44 -5.12 6.66
N CYS A 47 6.74 -4.11 7.45
CA CYS A 47 8.01 -3.41 7.38
C CYS A 47 9.12 -4.28 7.98
N LYS A 48 10.25 -4.35 7.28
CA LYS A 48 11.46 -5.11 7.66
C LYS A 48 12.36 -4.33 8.60
N ASN A 49 12.46 -3.01 8.42
CA ASN A 49 13.43 -2.17 9.11
C ASN A 49 12.84 -1.28 10.22
N TYR A 50 11.51 -1.22 10.33
CA TYR A 50 10.81 -0.52 11.43
C TYR A 50 9.58 -1.31 11.86
N LYS A 51 9.09 -1.10 13.08
CA LYS A 51 7.83 -1.69 13.55
C LYS A 51 6.66 -0.92 12.94
N SER A 52 6.32 -1.25 11.69
CA SER A 52 5.18 -0.71 10.96
C SER A 52 4.53 -1.80 10.11
N ASN A 53 3.20 -1.86 10.13
CA ASN A 53 2.42 -2.73 9.26
C ASN A 53 1.37 -1.88 8.54
N CYS A 54 1.03 -2.27 7.31
CA CYS A 54 -0.07 -1.69 6.57
C CYS A 54 -0.93 -2.80 5.98
N ARG A 55 -2.23 -2.66 6.06
CA ARG A 55 -3.22 -3.55 5.49
C ARG A 55 -4.05 -2.76 4.50
N ILE A 56 -4.15 -3.25 3.28
CA ILE A 56 -4.89 -2.62 2.18
C ILE A 56 -5.97 -3.61 1.76
N ILE A 57 -7.21 -3.14 1.77
CA ILE A 57 -8.38 -3.96 1.44
C ILE A 57 -8.96 -3.45 0.13
N ILE A 58 -9.08 -4.33 -0.86
CA ILE A 58 -9.51 -4.01 -2.22
C ILE A 58 -10.71 -4.87 -2.59
N ASP A 59 -11.80 -4.26 -3.05
CA ASP A 59 -12.88 -4.99 -3.72
C ASP A 59 -12.46 -5.24 -5.17
N THR A 60 -12.21 -6.51 -5.50
CA THR A 60 -11.76 -6.89 -6.84
C THR A 60 -12.84 -6.77 -7.90
N ARG A 61 -14.11 -6.70 -7.51
CA ARG A 61 -15.24 -6.55 -8.45
C ARG A 61 -15.36 -5.12 -8.96
N THR A 62 -15.02 -4.15 -8.11
CA THR A 62 -15.06 -2.72 -8.45
C THR A 62 -13.68 -2.14 -8.73
N GLU A 63 -12.63 -2.94 -8.49
CA GLU A 63 -11.22 -2.52 -8.52
C GLU A 63 -10.96 -1.28 -7.64
N LYS A 64 -11.66 -1.20 -6.50
CA LYS A 64 -11.55 -0.07 -5.56
C LYS A 64 -10.97 -0.48 -4.22
N VAL A 65 -10.15 0.40 -3.67
CA VAL A 65 -9.61 0.30 -2.31
C VAL A 65 -10.70 0.69 -1.33
N ILE A 66 -11.12 -0.28 -0.50
CA ILE A 66 -12.11 -0.11 0.57
C ILE A 66 -11.48 0.58 1.77
N ALA A 67 -10.31 0.10 2.21
CA ALA A 67 -9.67 0.56 3.43
C ALA A 67 -8.14 0.45 3.35
N ILE A 68 -7.48 1.36 4.06
CA ILE A 68 -6.04 1.37 4.29
C ILE A 68 -5.84 1.55 5.79
N GLU A 69 -5.33 0.52 6.44
CA GLU A 69 -5.08 0.48 7.88
C GLU A 69 -3.58 0.38 8.10
N THR A 70 -3.00 1.39 8.72
CA THR A 70 -1.57 1.40 9.07
C THR A 70 -1.42 1.40 10.57
N GLN A 71 -0.42 0.70 11.08
CA GLN A 71 -0.09 0.71 12.50
C GLN A 71 1.42 0.79 12.70
N GLY A 72 1.85 1.63 13.63
CA GLY A 72 3.23 1.71 14.11
C GLY A 72 4.00 2.94 13.63
N PHE A 73 5.28 2.76 13.31
CA PHE A 73 6.19 3.87 12.99
C PHE A 73 5.64 4.75 11.86
N LYS A 74 5.38 6.02 12.15
CA LYS A 74 4.86 7.01 11.17
C LYS A 74 3.59 6.56 10.43
N GLU A 75 2.71 5.82 11.09
CA GLU A 75 1.50 5.24 10.49
C GLU A 75 0.69 6.23 9.64
N GLU A 76 0.36 7.41 10.18
CA GLU A 76 -0.44 8.41 9.45
C GLU A 76 0.24 8.91 8.17
N LYS A 77 1.57 9.05 8.20
CA LYS A 77 2.32 9.48 7.01
C LYS A 77 2.41 8.38 5.97
N ILE A 78 2.62 7.14 6.40
CA ILE A 78 2.62 5.97 5.51
C ILE A 78 1.25 5.82 4.85
N LYS A 79 0.18 5.92 5.65
CA LYS A 79 -1.20 5.87 5.17
C LYS A 79 -1.46 6.95 4.15
N LYS A 80 -1.00 8.18 4.41
CA LYS A 80 -1.15 9.31 3.49
C LYS A 80 -0.46 9.02 2.15
N VAL A 81 0.79 8.58 2.16
CA VAL A 81 1.55 8.25 0.93
C VAL A 81 0.87 7.15 0.13
N ILE A 82 0.43 6.07 0.79
CA ILE A 82 -0.29 4.96 0.13
C ILE A 82 -1.65 5.44 -0.42
N SER A 83 -2.38 6.25 0.34
CA SER A 83 -3.67 6.80 -0.09
C SER A 83 -3.49 7.72 -1.30
N GLU A 84 -2.48 8.59 -1.31
CA GLU A 84 -2.19 9.48 -2.43
C GLU A 84 -1.84 8.68 -3.69
N CYS A 85 -1.01 7.65 -3.56
CA CYS A 85 -0.71 6.70 -4.64
C CYS A 85 -1.99 6.11 -5.29
N PHE A 86 -2.92 5.65 -4.46
CA PHE A 86 -4.19 5.08 -4.94
C PHE A 86 -5.17 6.13 -5.47
N ARG A 87 -5.09 7.36 -4.97
CA ARG A 87 -5.86 8.49 -5.48
C ARG A 87 -5.42 8.84 -6.90
N GLU A 88 -4.11 8.94 -7.14
CA GLU A 88 -3.54 9.23 -8.46
C GLU A 88 -3.93 8.16 -9.49
N LYS A 89 -4.04 6.90 -9.07
CA LYS A 89 -4.51 5.78 -9.91
C LYS A 89 -6.02 5.73 -10.07
N GLY A 90 -6.78 6.60 -9.40
CA GLY A 90 -8.24 6.62 -9.47
C GLY A 90 -8.93 5.40 -8.85
N ILE A 91 -8.24 4.63 -8.00
CA ILE A 91 -8.77 3.39 -7.38
C ILE A 91 -9.28 3.59 -5.95
N LEU A 92 -9.15 4.78 -5.37
CA LEU A 92 -9.90 5.12 -4.17
C LEU A 92 -11.40 5.27 -4.50
N TYR A 93 -12.26 4.89 -3.56
CA TYR A 93 -13.64 5.38 -3.60
C TYR A 93 -13.62 6.90 -3.57
N LYS A 94 -14.37 7.55 -4.47
CA LYS A 94 -14.65 8.98 -4.32
C LYS A 94 -15.37 9.12 -2.98
N GLN A 95 -14.77 9.85 -2.04
CA GLN A 95 -15.53 10.34 -0.90
C GLN A 95 -16.66 11.19 -1.49
N ILE A 96 -17.89 10.75 -1.25
CA ILE A 96 -19.11 11.44 -1.67
C ILE A 96 -19.23 12.72 -0.87
#